data_AF-A0A822AXH3-F1
#
_entry.id   AF-A0A822AXH3-F1
#
_cell.length_a   1.000
_cell.length_b   1.000
_cell.length_c   1.000
_cell.angle_alpha   90.00
_cell.angle_beta   90.00
_cell.angle_gamma   90.00
#
_symmetry.space_group_name_H-M   'P 1'
#
loop_
_entity.id
_entity.type
_entity.pdbx_description
1 polymer ?
#
loop_
_entity_poly.entity_id
_entity_poly.type
_entity_poly.pdbx_seq_one_letter_code
_entity_poly.pdbx_strand_id
1 'polypeptide(L)'
;MGVGKSSARSIQVCKGDLTKERTDVVVVCSSSVGLLINVLEAGGDIFRNSYNIEFRKNPTNIIAIPASGQLLAKIIYFIPWEPDSDETLFCKSLKKFVSNAIEKAVNDNYKSIAFPAIGCGQYGCSLSLVAKTLIEEAHQLGSLHPIAISFIIEPDRTDIYDEFKKQISLLDSSKPFEQLESLERTPEIPTPYPPQPMAGHAIDL
;
A
#
# COMPACT_ATOMS: atom_id res chain seq x y z
N MET A 1 27.66 -11.57 -11.90
CA MET A 1 26.95 -10.45 -11.24
C MET A 1 25.53 -10.92 -11.01
N GLY A 2 25.11 -11.05 -9.74
CA GLY A 2 23.80 -11.59 -9.40
C GLY A 2 22.69 -10.64 -9.82
N VAL A 3 21.71 -11.16 -10.55
CA VAL A 3 20.43 -10.51 -10.81
C VAL A 3 19.78 -10.16 -9.48
N GLY A 4 19.62 -8.86 -9.21
CA GLY A 4 18.89 -8.36 -8.05
C GLY A 4 17.43 -8.81 -8.17
N LYS A 5 17.02 -9.74 -7.30
CA LYS A 5 15.62 -10.06 -7.10
C LYS A 5 14.91 -8.79 -6.64
N SER A 6 13.97 -8.28 -7.44
CA SER A 6 13.05 -7.23 -7.01
C SER A 6 12.24 -7.80 -5.85
N SER A 7 12.56 -7.40 -4.62
CA SER A 7 11.82 -7.86 -3.44
C SER A 7 10.45 -7.18 -3.49
N ALA A 8 9.45 -7.89 -4.00
CA ALA A 8 8.06 -7.46 -3.91
C ALA A 8 7.75 -7.15 -2.45
N ARG A 9 7.45 -5.88 -2.14
CA ARG A 9 7.13 -5.46 -0.78
C ARG A 9 5.65 -5.73 -0.57
N SER A 10 5.34 -6.67 0.32
CA SER A 10 3.99 -7.17 0.50
C SER A 10 3.15 -6.18 1.30
N ILE A 11 2.06 -5.69 0.70
CA ILE A 11 0.90 -5.25 1.48
C ILE A 11 0.31 -6.49 2.13
N GLN A 12 -0.07 -6.39 3.40
CA GLN A 12 -0.72 -7.46 4.13
C GLN A 12 -2.09 -7.02 4.64
N VAL A 13 -3.01 -7.98 4.75
CA VAL A 13 -4.26 -7.80 5.47
C VAL A 13 -4.34 -8.87 6.56
N CYS A 14 -4.60 -8.43 7.79
CA CYS A 14 -4.65 -9.28 8.97
C CYS A 14 -5.97 -9.06 9.70
N LYS A 15 -6.50 -10.13 10.30
CA LYS A 15 -7.55 -10.00 11.30
C LYS A 15 -6.90 -9.71 12.66
N GLY A 16 -7.36 -8.70 13.38
CA GLY A 16 -6.80 -8.34 14.67
C GLY A 16 -7.35 -7.07 15.28
N ASP A 17 -6.78 -6.72 16.42
CA ASP A 17 -7.03 -5.47 17.14
C ASP A 17 -5.86 -4.52 16.88
N LEU A 18 -6.16 -3.35 16.30
CA LEU A 18 -5.16 -2.35 15.97
C LEU A 18 -4.38 -1.86 17.20
N THR A 19 -4.96 -1.89 18.40
CA THR A 19 -4.27 -1.52 19.66
C THR A 19 -3.21 -2.55 20.08
N LYS A 20 -3.29 -3.77 19.54
CA LYS A 20 -2.35 -4.88 19.79
C LYS A 20 -1.40 -5.13 18.62
N GLU A 21 -1.42 -4.30 17.59
CA GLU A 21 -0.55 -4.44 16.43
C GLU A 21 0.90 -4.06 16.76
N ARG A 22 1.85 -4.95 16.43
CA ARG A 22 3.29 -4.71 16.61
C ARG A 22 3.90 -4.20 15.31
N THR A 23 3.93 -2.89 15.18
CA THR A 23 4.46 -2.17 14.01
C THR A 23 5.17 -0.90 14.48
N ASP A 24 5.86 -0.18 13.60
CA ASP A 24 6.42 1.11 13.99
C ASP A 24 5.30 2.16 14.16
N VAL A 25 4.41 2.27 13.17
CA VAL A 25 3.35 3.27 13.13
C VAL A 25 1.97 2.61 13.09
N VAL A 26 1.08 2.98 14.01
CA VAL A 26 -0.36 2.70 13.89
C VAL A 26 -1.09 3.97 13.49
N VAL A 27 -1.93 3.89 12.46
CA VAL A 27 -2.74 5.00 11.98
C VAL A 27 -4.13 4.94 12.60
N VAL A 28 -4.62 6.07 13.10
CA VAL A 28 -5.96 6.21 13.67
C VAL A 28 -6.67 7.33 12.94
N CYS A 29 -7.82 7.00 12.36
CA CYS A 29 -8.74 8.02 11.89
C CYS A 29 -9.35 8.75 13.10
N SER A 30 -8.97 10.00 13.35
CA SER A 30 -9.39 10.72 14.56
C SER A 30 -10.89 11.06 14.59
N SER A 31 -11.57 11.01 13.45
CA SER A 31 -13.03 11.12 13.36
C SER A 31 -13.76 9.79 13.63
N SER A 32 -13.05 8.66 13.73
CA SER A 32 -13.62 7.39 14.16
C SER A 32 -13.69 7.32 15.69
N VAL A 33 -14.83 7.68 16.26
CA VAL A 33 -15.03 7.77 17.72
C VAL A 33 -14.69 6.45 18.42
N GLY A 34 -15.15 5.31 17.90
CA GLY A 34 -14.89 4.00 18.51
C GLY A 34 -13.41 3.64 18.52
N LEU A 35 -12.73 3.78 17.38
CA LEU A 35 -11.30 3.48 17.28
C LEU A 35 -10.45 4.45 18.12
N LEU A 36 -10.80 5.74 18.11
CA LEU A 36 -10.13 6.75 18.91
C LEU A 36 -10.21 6.43 20.41
N ILE A 37 -11.41 6.09 20.91
CA ILE A 37 -11.61 5.73 22.32
C ILE A 37 -10.75 4.52 22.69
N ASN A 38 -10.82 3.44 21.91
CA ASN A 38 -10.07 2.20 22.17
C ASN A 38 -8.55 2.46 22.24
N VAL A 39 -8.01 3.26 21.31
CA VAL A 39 -6.57 3.58 21.29
C VAL A 39 -6.17 4.48 22.45
N LEU A 40 -6.99 5.48 22.80
CA LEU A 40 -6.72 6.36 23.94
C LEU A 40 -6.80 5.60 25.27
N GLU A 41 -7.72 4.65 25.40
CA GLU A 41 -7.81 3.75 26.57
C GLU A 41 -6.60 2.83 26.67
N ALA A 42 -6.23 2.18 25.57
CA ALA A 42 -5.04 1.32 25.53
C ALA A 42 -3.75 2.10 25.85
N GLY A 43 -3.67 3.37 25.43
CA GLY A 43 -2.53 4.26 25.70
C GLY A 43 -2.42 4.75 27.14
N GLY A 44 -3.52 4.73 27.91
CA GLY A 44 -3.58 5.25 29.28
C GLY A 44 -3.61 6.78 29.37
N ASP A 45 -3.74 7.30 30.60
CA ASP A 45 -4.06 8.71 30.85
C ASP A 45 -3.00 9.69 30.37
N ILE A 46 -1.71 9.35 30.49
CA ILE A 46 -0.61 10.21 30.03
C ILE A 46 -0.69 10.39 28.51
N PHE A 47 -0.83 9.29 27.77
CA PHE A 47 -0.99 9.30 26.32
C PHE A 47 -2.23 10.07 25.87
N ARG A 48 -3.37 9.84 26.54
CA ARG A 48 -4.61 10.56 26.29
C ARG A 48 -4.46 12.06 26.52
N ASN A 49 -3.77 12.47 27.57
CA ASN A 49 -3.52 13.87 27.85
C ASN A 49 -2.62 14.51 26.79
N SER A 50 -1.56 13.83 26.35
CA SER A 50 -0.74 14.28 25.21
C SER A 50 -1.59 14.48 23.95
N TYR A 51 -2.49 13.55 23.64
CA TYR A 51 -3.43 13.70 22.52
C TYR A 51 -4.32 14.91 22.67
N ASN A 52 -4.97 15.07 23.82
CA ASN A 52 -5.88 16.19 24.06
C ASN A 52 -5.17 17.55 23.96
N ILE A 53 -3.92 17.65 24.42
CA ILE A 53 -3.12 18.87 24.31
C ILE A 53 -2.84 19.20 22.84
N GLU A 54 -2.36 18.23 22.06
CA GLU A 54 -2.03 18.45 20.65
C GLU A 54 -3.28 18.69 19.79
N PHE A 55 -4.37 17.95 20.06
CA PHE A 55 -5.65 18.13 19.39
C PHE A 55 -6.24 19.52 19.61
N ARG A 56 -6.11 20.08 20.81
CA ARG A 56 -6.56 21.46 21.10
C ARG A 56 -5.74 22.52 20.34
N LYS A 57 -4.46 22.25 20.05
CA LYS A 57 -3.60 23.18 19.31
C LYS A 57 -3.88 23.12 17.82
N ASN A 58 -3.94 21.92 17.23
CA ASN A 58 -4.00 21.73 15.79
C ASN A 58 -4.93 20.55 15.40
N PRO A 59 -6.26 20.68 15.53
CA PRO A 59 -7.19 19.57 15.34
C PRO A 59 -7.28 19.06 13.89
N THR A 60 -6.84 19.87 12.92
CA THR A 60 -6.87 19.55 11.48
C THR A 60 -5.59 18.89 10.96
N ASN A 61 -4.55 18.78 11.78
CA ASN A 61 -3.25 18.25 11.37
C ASN A 61 -3.09 16.79 11.81
N ILE A 62 -2.10 16.10 11.23
CA ILE A 62 -1.66 14.81 11.75
C ILE A 62 -1.02 15.04 13.12
N ILE A 63 -1.56 14.39 14.14
CA ILE A 63 -1.02 14.39 15.50
C ILE A 63 -0.25 13.08 15.68
N ALA A 64 1.05 13.17 15.98
CA ALA A 64 1.91 12.01 16.16
C ALA A 64 2.37 11.92 17.61
N ILE A 65 2.05 10.82 18.29
CA ILE A 65 2.30 10.65 19.72
C ILE A 65 2.98 9.31 19.96
N PRO A 66 4.15 9.26 20.62
CA PRO A 66 4.78 8.02 21.02
C PRO A 66 3.79 7.13 21.77
N ALA A 67 3.70 5.87 21.37
CA ALA A 67 2.81 4.91 22.00
C ALA A 67 3.23 4.66 23.46
N SER A 68 2.26 4.38 24.33
CA SER A 68 2.52 3.98 25.71
C SER A 68 1.39 3.09 26.24
N GLY A 69 1.43 2.71 27.52
CA GLY A 69 0.44 1.81 28.09
C GLY A 69 0.50 0.42 27.46
N GLN A 70 -0.63 -0.04 26.94
CA GLN A 70 -0.79 -1.36 26.31
C GLN A 70 -0.59 -1.35 24.79
N LEU A 71 -0.31 -0.18 24.20
CA LEU A 71 -0.07 -0.06 22.76
C LEU A 71 1.30 -0.67 22.42
N LEU A 72 1.34 -1.56 21.44
CA LEU A 72 2.57 -2.28 21.04
C LEU A 72 3.35 -1.61 19.90
N ALA A 73 2.78 -0.55 19.30
CA ALA A 73 3.43 0.25 18.28
C ALA A 73 4.54 1.14 18.87
N LYS A 74 5.36 1.79 18.03
CA LYS A 74 6.29 2.84 18.51
C LYS A 74 5.59 4.20 18.60
N ILE A 75 4.75 4.53 17.62
CA ILE A 75 4.06 5.80 17.52
C ILE A 75 2.65 5.62 16.96
N ILE A 76 1.73 6.48 17.39
CA ILE A 76 0.37 6.56 16.85
C ILE A 76 0.24 7.84 16.04
N TYR A 77 -0.22 7.73 14.79
CA TYR A 77 -0.63 8.87 13.98
C TYR A 77 -2.15 9.01 14.01
N PHE A 78 -2.64 10.08 14.62
CA PHE A 78 -4.04 10.48 14.54
C PHE A 78 -4.20 11.41 13.35
N ILE A 79 -5.00 10.98 12.37
CA ILE A 79 -5.20 11.70 11.12
C ILE A 79 -6.70 12.03 11.00
N PRO A 80 -7.06 13.31 10.90
CA PRO A 80 -8.44 13.69 10.62
C PRO A 80 -8.81 13.26 9.20
N TRP A 81 -10.01 12.74 9.05
CA TRP A 81 -10.57 12.36 7.77
C TRP A 81 -12.07 12.61 7.75
N GLU A 82 -12.53 13.24 6.69
CA GLU A 82 -13.93 13.49 6.44
C GLU A 82 -14.30 12.87 5.09
N PRO A 83 -15.30 11.99 5.05
CA PRO A 83 -15.78 11.44 3.79
C PRO A 83 -16.51 12.53 2.99
N ASP A 84 -16.29 12.53 1.69
CA ASP A 84 -17.12 13.32 0.77
C ASP A 84 -18.34 12.50 0.35
N SER A 85 -19.41 13.17 -0.04
CA SER A 85 -20.63 12.53 -0.56
C SER A 85 -20.50 12.16 -2.04
N ASP A 86 -19.66 12.87 -2.78
CA ASP A 86 -19.31 12.50 -4.15
C ASP A 86 -18.31 11.33 -4.14
N GLU A 87 -18.61 10.27 -4.89
CA GLU A 87 -17.78 9.05 -4.93
C GLU A 87 -16.33 9.33 -5.37
N THR A 88 -16.12 10.27 -6.30
CA THR A 88 -14.78 10.61 -6.79
C THR A 88 -14.00 11.37 -5.73
N LEU A 89 -14.63 12.33 -5.06
CA LEU A 89 -14.02 13.08 -3.96
C LEU A 89 -13.77 12.19 -2.74
N PHE A 90 -14.67 11.25 -2.46
CA PHE A 90 -14.50 10.24 -1.42
C PHE A 90 -13.27 9.37 -1.69
N CYS A 91 -13.12 8.85 -2.91
CA CYS A 91 -11.93 8.07 -3.28
C CYS A 91 -10.65 8.91 -3.16
N LYS A 92 -10.68 10.18 -3.60
CA LYS A 92 -9.55 11.11 -3.45
C LYS A 92 -9.19 11.35 -1.99
N SER A 93 -10.17 11.46 -1.09
CA SER A 93 -9.92 11.68 0.34
C SER A 93 -9.32 10.43 1.01
N LEU A 94 -9.73 9.22 0.60
CA LEU A 94 -9.10 7.97 1.03
C LEU A 94 -7.64 7.88 0.57
N LYS A 95 -7.36 8.21 -0.70
CA LYS A 95 -5.99 8.25 -1.20
C LYS A 95 -5.13 9.20 -0.38
N LYS A 96 -5.59 10.45 -0.22
CA LYS A 96 -4.90 11.46 0.57
C LYS A 96 -4.63 11.02 2.01
N PHE A 97 -5.57 10.31 2.64
CA PHE A 97 -5.38 9.76 3.99
C PHE A 97 -4.20 8.77 4.03
N VAL A 98 -4.15 7.83 3.07
CA VAL A 98 -3.07 6.85 2.96
C VAL A 98 -1.74 7.52 2.62
N SER A 99 -1.71 8.41 1.61
CA SER A 99 -0.48 9.10 1.19
C SER A 99 0.14 9.90 2.33
N ASN A 100 -0.67 10.72 3.01
CA ASN A 100 -0.22 11.53 4.14
C ASN A 100 0.42 10.68 5.25
N ALA A 101 -0.16 9.52 5.55
CA ALA A 101 0.33 8.63 6.60
C ALA A 101 1.65 7.96 6.20
N ILE A 102 1.74 7.42 4.97
CA ILE A 102 2.94 6.73 4.48
C ILE A 102 4.10 7.72 4.30
N GLU A 103 3.86 8.85 3.64
CA GLU A 103 4.88 9.89 3.43
C GLU A 103 5.44 10.39 4.75
N LYS A 104 4.58 10.63 5.74
CA LYS A 104 5.03 11.00 7.08
C LYS A 104 5.88 9.89 7.72
N ALA A 105 5.43 8.63 7.66
CA ALA A 105 6.17 7.52 8.25
C ALA A 105 7.55 7.32 7.60
N VAL A 106 7.63 7.50 6.28
CA VAL A 106 8.89 7.47 5.52
C VAL A 106 9.80 8.62 5.95
N ASN A 107 9.28 9.84 6.04
CA ASN A 107 10.05 11.02 6.47
C ASN A 107 10.54 10.89 7.92
N ASP A 108 9.74 10.27 8.78
CA ASP A 108 10.09 9.96 10.17
C ASP A 108 11.00 8.71 10.28
N ASN A 109 11.43 8.11 9.15
CA ASN A 109 12.32 6.96 9.05
C ASN A 109 11.79 5.62 9.61
N TYR A 110 10.47 5.47 9.73
CA TYR A 110 9.85 4.21 10.11
C TYR A 110 9.83 3.20 8.95
N LYS A 111 9.74 1.91 9.31
CA LYS A 111 9.83 0.77 8.37
C LYS A 111 8.54 -0.02 8.26
N SER A 112 7.57 0.23 9.13
CA SER A 112 6.28 -0.47 9.11
C SER A 112 5.13 0.45 9.54
N ILE A 113 3.98 0.30 8.89
CA ILE A 113 2.78 1.08 9.16
C ILE A 113 1.53 0.21 9.04
N ALA A 114 0.63 0.33 10.04
CA ALA A 114 -0.64 -0.38 10.08
C ALA A 114 -1.81 0.58 9.97
N PHE A 115 -2.74 0.27 9.07
CA PHE A 115 -3.96 1.02 8.81
C PHE A 115 -5.20 0.29 9.32
N PRO A 116 -6.23 1.02 9.76
CA PRO A 116 -7.57 0.46 9.94
C PRO A 116 -8.27 0.30 8.58
N ALA A 117 -9.42 -0.38 8.59
CA ALA A 117 -10.36 -0.45 7.46
C ALA A 117 -11.16 0.86 7.27
N ILE A 118 -10.47 1.99 7.08
CA ILE A 118 -11.13 3.30 6.92
C ILE A 118 -12.08 3.32 5.71
N GLY A 119 -13.19 4.05 5.81
CA GLY A 119 -14.16 4.19 4.73
C GLY A 119 -15.05 2.96 4.48
N CYS A 120 -14.89 1.86 5.22
CA CYS A 120 -15.70 0.65 5.09
C CYS A 120 -17.03 0.69 5.89
N GLY A 121 -17.49 1.90 6.23
CA GLY A 121 -18.76 2.15 6.88
C GLY A 121 -19.88 2.48 5.88
N GLN A 122 -21.05 2.89 6.38
CA GLN A 122 -22.19 3.27 5.54
C GLN A 122 -22.02 4.69 4.97
N TYR A 123 -21.15 4.83 3.98
CA TYR A 123 -20.87 6.10 3.29
C TYR A 123 -21.43 6.17 1.85
N GLY A 124 -22.28 5.22 1.47
CA GLY A 124 -22.87 5.16 0.12
C GLY A 124 -21.93 4.61 -0.97
N CYS A 125 -20.64 4.40 -0.66
CA CYS A 125 -19.68 3.77 -1.56
C CYS A 125 -19.62 2.25 -1.34
N SER A 126 -19.34 1.50 -2.41
CA SER A 126 -19.17 0.03 -2.30
C SER A 126 -17.89 -0.34 -1.57
N LEU A 127 -17.94 -1.40 -0.75
CA LEU A 127 -16.77 -1.95 -0.06
C LEU A 127 -15.64 -2.30 -1.04
N SER A 128 -15.98 -2.81 -2.22
CA SER A 128 -15.01 -3.16 -3.26
C SER A 128 -14.26 -1.94 -3.77
N LEU A 129 -14.95 -0.81 -3.99
CA LEU A 129 -14.32 0.44 -4.41
C LEU A 129 -13.41 1.02 -3.32
N VAL A 130 -13.86 0.99 -2.07
CA VAL A 130 -13.07 1.45 -0.90
C VAL A 130 -11.78 0.62 -0.78
N ALA A 131 -11.91 -0.71 -0.73
CA ALA A 131 -10.78 -1.62 -0.60
C ALA A 131 -9.80 -1.45 -1.78
N LYS A 132 -10.31 -1.42 -3.01
CA LYS A 132 -9.47 -1.20 -4.21
C LYS A 132 -8.69 0.11 -4.10
N THR A 133 -9.37 1.20 -3.75
CA THR A 133 -8.76 2.54 -3.64
C THR A 133 -7.61 2.56 -2.62
N LEU A 134 -7.83 1.98 -1.44
CA LEU A 134 -6.84 1.94 -0.37
C LEU A 134 -5.62 1.07 -0.75
N ILE A 135 -5.88 -0.12 -1.31
CA ILE A 135 -4.81 -1.05 -1.67
C ILE A 135 -3.99 -0.51 -2.86
N GLU A 136 -4.62 0.07 -3.88
CA GLU A 136 -3.89 0.66 -5.02
C GLU A 136 -2.96 1.80 -4.57
N GLU A 137 -3.44 2.71 -3.72
CA GLU A 137 -2.64 3.82 -3.20
C GLU A 137 -1.48 3.31 -2.33
N ALA A 138 -1.77 2.38 -1.41
CA ALA A 138 -0.75 1.74 -0.59
C ALA A 138 0.30 1.00 -1.43
N HIS A 139 -0.12 0.35 -2.52
CA HIS A 139 0.77 -0.37 -3.43
C HIS A 139 1.69 0.56 -4.18
N GLN A 140 1.14 1.66 -4.70
CA GLN A 140 1.90 2.69 -5.37
C GLN A 140 3.00 3.25 -4.44
N LEU A 141 2.65 3.62 -3.20
CA LEU A 141 3.61 4.20 -2.25
C LEU A 141 4.60 3.17 -1.68
N GLY A 142 4.16 1.94 -1.42
CA GLY A 142 5.01 0.83 -1.00
C GLY A 142 6.01 0.38 -2.08
N SER A 143 5.72 0.67 -3.35
CA SER A 143 6.65 0.46 -4.46
C SER A 143 7.75 1.52 -4.51
N LEU A 144 7.46 2.75 -4.04
CA LEU A 144 8.39 3.88 -4.00
C LEU A 144 9.28 3.86 -2.76
N HIS A 145 8.80 3.32 -1.64
CA HIS A 145 9.48 3.38 -0.35
C HIS A 145 9.65 1.99 0.29
N PRO A 146 10.76 1.74 1.01
CA PRO A 146 10.98 0.48 1.71
C PRO A 146 10.21 0.41 3.05
N ILE A 147 8.88 0.49 2.98
CA ILE A 147 7.99 0.43 4.14
C ILE A 147 7.03 -0.76 4.02
N ALA A 148 6.88 -1.53 5.10
CA ALA A 148 5.90 -2.60 5.20
C ALA A 148 4.53 -2.02 5.55
N ILE A 149 3.49 -2.40 4.82
CA ILE A 149 2.14 -1.84 4.97
C ILE A 149 1.18 -2.97 5.34
N SER A 150 0.45 -2.82 6.43
CA SER A 150 -0.61 -3.75 6.84
C SER A 150 -1.96 -3.04 7.02
N PHE A 151 -3.04 -3.75 6.71
CA PHE A 151 -4.40 -3.38 7.05
C PHE A 151 -4.91 -4.33 8.12
N ILE A 152 -5.29 -3.79 9.28
CA ILE A 152 -5.78 -4.56 10.42
C ILE A 152 -7.30 -4.43 10.47
N ILE A 153 -7.97 -5.56 10.29
CA ILE A 153 -9.41 -5.67 10.20
C ILE A 153 -9.93 -6.34 11.47
N GLU A 154 -10.98 -5.80 12.08
CA GLU A 154 -11.57 -6.40 13.27
C GLU A 154 -11.97 -7.87 13.01
N PRO A 155 -11.76 -8.80 13.96
CA PRO A 155 -11.90 -10.24 13.69
C PRO A 155 -13.28 -10.69 13.17
N ASP A 156 -14.33 -9.99 13.58
CA ASP A 156 -15.73 -10.21 13.21
C ASP A 156 -16.10 -9.63 11.84
N ARG A 157 -15.34 -8.66 11.32
CA ARG A 157 -15.54 -8.01 10.01
C ARG A 157 -14.95 -8.83 8.86
N THR A 158 -15.44 -10.05 8.71
CA THR A 158 -14.96 -11.01 7.69
C THR A 158 -15.24 -10.53 6.26
N ASP A 159 -16.37 -9.85 6.05
CA ASP A 159 -16.75 -9.21 4.79
C ASP A 159 -15.67 -8.23 4.29
N ILE A 160 -15.20 -7.35 5.19
CA ILE A 160 -14.11 -6.42 4.90
C ILE A 160 -12.80 -7.17 4.64
N TYR A 161 -12.45 -8.11 5.51
CA TYR A 161 -11.21 -8.87 5.41
C TYR A 161 -11.10 -9.58 4.06
N ASP A 162 -12.15 -10.29 3.65
CA ASP A 162 -12.19 -11.04 2.40
C ASP A 162 -12.09 -10.12 1.17
N GLU A 163 -12.74 -8.96 1.20
CA GLU A 163 -12.64 -8.00 0.08
C GLU A 163 -11.24 -7.38 -0.01
N PHE A 164 -10.61 -7.00 1.11
CA PHE A 164 -9.22 -6.51 1.10
C PHE A 164 -8.26 -7.58 0.59
N LYS A 165 -8.42 -8.82 1.06
CA LYS A 165 -7.61 -9.97 0.63
C LYS A 165 -7.77 -10.24 -0.87
N LYS A 166 -8.99 -10.13 -1.38
CA LYS A 166 -9.29 -10.24 -2.81
C LYS A 166 -8.58 -9.14 -3.61
N GLN A 167 -8.66 -7.88 -3.19
CA GLN A 167 -7.99 -6.77 -3.90
C GLN A 167 -6.46 -6.92 -3.93
N ILE A 168 -5.84 -7.37 -2.82
CA ILE A 168 -4.40 -7.70 -2.78
C ILE A 168 -4.08 -8.81 -3.79
N SER A 169 -4.89 -9.89 -3.82
CA SER A 169 -4.67 -11.01 -4.74
C SER A 169 -4.80 -10.61 -6.22
N LEU A 170 -5.71 -9.68 -6.52
CA LEU A 170 -5.88 -9.13 -7.87
C LEU A 170 -4.65 -8.32 -8.29
N LEU A 171 -4.06 -7.52 -7.41
CA LEU A 171 -2.83 -6.78 -7.72
C LEU A 171 -1.65 -7.70 -8.00
N ASP A 172 -1.48 -8.76 -7.21
CA ASP A 172 -0.40 -9.74 -7.43
C ASP A 172 -0.55 -10.46 -8.78
N SER A 173 -1.80 -10.68 -9.22
CA SER A 173 -2.14 -11.34 -10.48
C SER A 173 -2.07 -10.41 -11.70
N SER A 174 -2.12 -9.09 -11.50
CA SER A 174 -2.19 -8.08 -12.57
C SER A 174 -0.82 -7.69 -13.14
N LYS A 175 0.26 -8.42 -12.81
CA LYS A 175 1.58 -8.21 -13.42
C LYS A 175 1.50 -8.47 -14.93
N PRO A 176 1.81 -7.50 -15.80
CA PRO A 176 1.89 -7.74 -17.23
C PRO A 176 3.01 -8.75 -17.50
N PHE A 177 2.62 -9.94 -17.93
CA PHE A 177 3.04 -10.52 -19.20
C PHE A 177 4.39 -10.05 -19.81
N GLU A 178 5.51 -10.09 -19.08
CA GLU A 178 6.88 -9.99 -19.64
C GLU A 178 7.45 -11.37 -20.03
N GLN A 179 6.61 -12.33 -20.47
CA GLN A 179 7.05 -13.72 -20.73
C GLN A 179 6.67 -14.35 -22.09
N LEU A 180 6.04 -13.63 -23.05
CA LEU A 180 5.80 -14.13 -24.44
C LEU A 180 6.67 -13.40 -25.48
N GLU A 181 7.37 -12.31 -25.15
CA GLU A 181 8.36 -11.72 -26.07
C GLU A 181 9.58 -12.63 -26.30
N SER A 182 9.74 -13.73 -25.55
CA SER A 182 10.79 -14.72 -25.80
C SER A 182 10.42 -15.80 -26.83
N LEU A 183 9.20 -15.82 -27.38
CA LEU A 183 8.72 -16.88 -28.28
C LEU A 183 8.48 -16.46 -29.74
N GLU A 184 8.58 -15.17 -30.08
CA GLU A 184 8.50 -14.70 -31.48
C GLU A 184 9.84 -14.19 -32.03
N ARG A 185 10.95 -14.86 -31.69
CA ARG A 185 12.13 -14.79 -32.57
C ARG A 185 11.87 -15.68 -33.78
N THR A 186 11.43 -15.07 -34.87
CA THR A 186 11.43 -15.70 -36.19
C THR A 186 12.85 -16.17 -36.52
N PRO A 187 13.03 -17.35 -37.13
CA PRO A 187 14.34 -17.75 -37.61
C PRO A 187 14.79 -16.77 -38.72
N GLU A 188 15.96 -16.16 -38.56
CA GLU A 188 16.61 -15.40 -39.63
C GLU A 188 16.73 -16.30 -40.86
N ILE A 189 16.14 -15.87 -41.98
CA ILE A 189 16.32 -16.51 -43.28
C ILE A 189 17.78 -16.25 -43.70
N PRO A 190 18.59 -17.28 -43.99
CA PRO A 190 19.96 -17.06 -44.44
C PRO A 190 19.95 -16.27 -45.75
N THR A 191 20.72 -15.20 -45.81
CA THR A 191 20.89 -14.42 -47.04
C THR A 191 21.54 -15.29 -48.13
N PRO A 192 21.12 -15.17 -49.41
CA PRO A 192 21.75 -15.94 -50.48
C PRO A 192 23.22 -15.51 -50.63
N TYR A 193 24.11 -16.49 -50.74
CA TYR A 193 25.53 -16.25 -51.01
C TYR A 193 25.72 -15.40 -52.28
N PRO A 194 26.72 -14.49 -52.31
CA PRO A 194 27.06 -13.78 -53.53
C PRO A 194 27.60 -14.76 -54.60
N PRO A 195 27.31 -14.54 -55.88
CA PRO A 195 27.76 -15.40 -56.96
C PRO A 195 29.29 -15.44 -57.05
N GLN A 196 29.85 -16.65 -57.14
CA GLN A 196 31.28 -16.85 -57.36
C GLN A 196 31.68 -16.45 -58.79
N PRO A 197 32.83 -15.80 -59.00
CA PRO A 197 33.31 -15.47 -60.33
C PRO A 197 33.66 -16.75 -61.10
N MET A 198 33.10 -16.89 -62.31
CA MET A 198 33.43 -18.00 -63.21
C MET A 198 34.87 -17.87 -63.70
N ALA A 199 35.69 -18.89 -63.45
CA ALA A 199 37.02 -19.00 -64.02
C ALA A 199 36.91 -19.17 -65.54
N GLY A 200 37.47 -18.22 -66.28
CA GLY A 200 37.58 -18.28 -67.72
C GLY A 200 38.43 -19.47 -68.17
N HIS A 201 37.94 -20.19 -69.17
CA HIS A 201 38.75 -21.11 -69.96
C HIS A 201 39.78 -20.30 -70.75
N ALA A 202 41.06 -20.45 -70.41
CA ALA A 202 42.14 -20.17 -71.34
C ALA A 202 42.28 -21.37 -72.28
N ILE A 203 41.92 -21.13 -73.53
CA ILE A 203 42.31 -21.91 -74.70
C ILE A 203 43.80 -21.65 -74.93
N ASP A 204 44.60 -22.71 -75.01
CA ASP A 204 45.94 -22.65 -75.59
C ASP A 204 46.09 -23.74 -76.65
N LEU A 205 46.76 -23.34 -77.73
CA LEU A 205 46.94 -23.99 -79.03
C LEU A 205 47.72 -25.32 -78.98
#